data_AF-A0AAD1VWG9-F1
#
_entry.id   AF-A0AAD1VWG9-F1
#
_cell.length_a   1.000
_cell.length_b   1.000
_cell.length_c   1.000
_cell.angle_alpha   90.00
_cell.angle_beta   90.00
_cell.angle_gamma   90.00
#
_symmetry.space_group_name_H-M   'P 1'
#
loop_
_entity.id
_entity.type
_entity.pdbx_description
1 polymer ?
#
loop_
_entity_poly.entity_id
_entity_poly.type
_entity_poly.pdbx_seq_one_letter_code
_entity_poly.pdbx_strand_id
1 'polypeptide(L)'
;MGLLSEALQRDDITLSRAYQLINRSVRAIEKMKDMPGKHLKEVMESLEKGNFKDVTINPESTRGQVRINLPKFDQSLVDNLCSRLFNCEQQTYSFITVSSQRWTINVDSPWFEGEVKLEQLCKRFRLSYASICEGFRDYIDNGGAEIPENLKPVVTAVNSLPVTYGDCERGFSTMNLVMSPIRSGLGIERLSSLLFISLIGPPVHLWDPLPYVTKWLTTHRSADDTKSRKVDNLAGQCY
;
A
#
# COMPACT_ATOMS: atom_id res chain seq x y z
N MET A 1 -11.42 4.96 -13.51
CA MET A 1 -10.56 3.83 -13.10
C MET A 1 -9.11 4.23 -12.87
N GLY A 2 -8.47 5.04 -13.75
CA GLY A 2 -7.09 5.50 -13.54
C GLY A 2 -6.82 6.10 -12.15
N LEU A 3 -7.69 7.00 -11.69
CA LEU A 3 -7.58 7.61 -10.36
C LEU A 3 -7.64 6.62 -9.18
N LEU A 4 -8.39 5.52 -9.31
CA LEU A 4 -8.43 4.48 -8.27
C LEU A 4 -7.10 3.71 -8.26
N SER A 5 -6.64 3.29 -9.44
CA SER A 5 -5.38 2.56 -9.58
C SER A 5 -4.20 3.36 -9.04
N GLU A 6 -4.10 4.63 -9.45
CA GLU A 6 -3.04 5.54 -9.01
C GLU A 6 -3.08 5.75 -7.49
N ALA A 7 -4.27 5.99 -6.92
CA ALA A 7 -4.41 6.15 -5.49
C ALA A 7 -3.99 4.89 -4.70
N LEU A 8 -4.34 3.70 -5.21
CA LEU A 8 -3.98 2.42 -4.58
C LEU A 8 -2.48 2.06 -4.71
N GLN A 9 -1.75 2.74 -5.58
CA GLN A 9 -0.29 2.60 -5.75
C GLN A 9 0.52 3.56 -4.88
N ARG A 10 -0.12 4.52 -4.21
CA ARG A 10 0.58 5.45 -3.30
C ARG A 10 1.18 4.68 -2.11
N ASP A 11 2.26 5.21 -1.52
CA ASP A 11 2.89 4.69 -0.29
C ASP A 11 2.13 5.06 0.98
N ASP A 12 1.38 6.17 0.93
CA ASP A 12 0.61 6.68 2.06
C ASP A 12 -0.84 6.18 2.11
N ILE A 13 -1.22 5.23 1.24
CA ILE A 13 -2.59 4.73 1.18
C ILE A 13 -2.88 3.87 2.42
N THR A 14 -3.84 4.30 3.23
CA THR A 14 -4.33 3.50 4.37
C THR A 14 -5.41 2.53 3.92
N LEU A 15 -5.56 1.44 4.68
CA LEU A 15 -6.56 0.41 4.42
C LEU A 15 -7.99 0.98 4.40
N SER A 16 -8.29 1.90 5.33
CA SER A 16 -9.57 2.62 5.37
C SER A 16 -9.79 3.48 4.13
N ARG A 17 -8.76 4.23 3.69
CA ARG A 17 -8.87 5.08 2.51
C ARG A 17 -9.06 4.26 1.24
N ALA A 18 -8.31 3.17 1.09
CA ALA A 18 -8.44 2.24 -0.03
C ALA A 18 -9.86 1.67 -0.12
N TYR A 19 -10.42 1.22 1.01
CA TYR A 19 -11.80 0.74 1.08
C TYR A 19 -12.80 1.79 0.59
N GLN A 20 -12.69 3.03 1.07
CA GLN A 20 -13.57 4.12 0.64
C GLN A 20 -13.49 4.37 -0.88
N LEU A 21 -12.28 4.34 -1.44
CA LEU A 21 -12.05 4.56 -2.87
C LEU A 21 -12.63 3.43 -3.73
N ILE A 22 -12.45 2.17 -3.31
CA ILE A 22 -13.04 1.00 -3.98
C ILE A 22 -14.56 1.09 -3.92
N ASN A 23 -15.17 1.32 -2.75
CA ASN A 23 -16.63 1.47 -2.62
C ASN A 23 -17.19 2.65 -3.41
N ARG A 24 -16.48 3.78 -3.46
CA ARG A 24 -16.87 4.91 -4.31
C ARG A 24 -16.85 4.51 -5.78
N SER A 25 -15.88 3.73 -6.20
CA SER A 25 -15.73 3.28 -7.59
C SER A 25 -16.80 2.25 -7.95
N VAL A 26 -17.09 1.29 -7.06
CA VAL A 26 -18.20 0.34 -7.22
C VAL A 26 -19.51 1.08 -7.42
N ARG A 27 -19.87 2.01 -6.52
CA ARG A 27 -21.10 2.81 -6.65
C ARG A 27 -21.17 3.59 -7.97
N ALA A 28 -20.03 4.13 -8.44
CA ALA A 28 -19.98 4.84 -9.70
C ALA A 28 -20.24 3.91 -10.90
N ILE A 29 -19.64 2.72 -10.92
CA ILE A 29 -19.83 1.73 -12.00
C ILE A 29 -21.25 1.18 -11.97
N GLU A 30 -21.82 0.92 -10.79
CA GLU A 30 -23.21 0.52 -10.67
C GLU A 30 -24.15 1.57 -11.27
N LYS A 31 -23.91 2.86 -10.99
CA LYS A 31 -24.68 3.95 -11.62
C LYS A 31 -24.47 4.05 -13.12
N MET A 32 -23.34 3.60 -13.67
CA MET A 32 -23.11 3.58 -15.11
C MET A 32 -24.00 2.56 -15.85
N LYS A 33 -24.52 1.54 -15.16
CA LYS A 33 -25.48 0.58 -15.73
C LYS A 33 -26.79 1.26 -16.11
N ASP A 34 -27.25 2.21 -15.30
CA ASP A 34 -28.49 2.96 -15.53
C ASP A 34 -28.24 4.23 -16.35
N MET A 35 -27.11 4.90 -16.10
CA MET A 35 -26.78 6.20 -16.69
C MET A 35 -25.42 6.17 -17.37
N PRO A 36 -25.35 6.10 -18.71
CA PRO A 36 -24.09 6.08 -19.43
C PRO A 36 -23.28 7.35 -19.14
N GLY A 37 -21.98 7.16 -18.88
CA GLY A 37 -21.05 8.28 -18.67
C GLY A 37 -20.88 9.14 -19.93
N LYS A 38 -20.26 10.32 -19.76
CA LYS A 38 -20.03 11.29 -20.86
C LYS A 38 -19.49 10.64 -22.14
N HIS A 39 -18.41 9.88 -22.03
CA HIS A 39 -17.76 9.27 -23.19
C HIS A 39 -18.60 8.16 -23.83
N LEU A 40 -19.34 7.39 -23.02
CA LEU A 40 -20.23 6.37 -23.58
C LEU A 40 -21.40 7.03 -24.33
N LYS A 41 -21.92 8.15 -23.84
CA LYS A 41 -22.91 8.97 -24.55
C LYS A 41 -22.35 9.51 -25.87
N GLU A 42 -21.15 10.08 -25.86
CA GLU A 42 -20.48 10.56 -27.09
C GLU A 42 -20.35 9.44 -28.14
N VAL A 43 -20.01 8.21 -27.71
CA VAL A 43 -19.94 7.04 -28.59
C VAL A 43 -21.32 6.64 -29.12
N MET A 44 -22.34 6.61 -28.27
CA MET A 44 -23.72 6.31 -28.69
C MET A 44 -24.24 7.32 -29.72
N GLU A 45 -24.05 8.62 -29.47
CA GLU A 45 -24.43 9.69 -30.41
C GLU A 45 -23.67 9.60 -31.74
N SER A 46 -22.39 9.21 -31.69
CA SER A 46 -21.57 9.06 -32.89
C SER A 46 -21.97 7.83 -33.72
N LEU A 47 -22.39 6.75 -33.04
CA LEU A 47 -22.98 5.58 -33.70
C LEU A 47 -24.28 5.94 -34.41
N GLU A 48 -25.14 6.76 -33.80
CA GLU A 48 -26.36 7.26 -34.43
C GLU A 48 -26.08 8.16 -35.64
N LYS A 49 -25.05 9.02 -35.54
CA LYS A 49 -24.62 9.92 -36.64
C LYS A 49 -23.85 9.20 -37.76
N GLY A 50 -23.42 7.96 -37.54
CA GLY A 50 -22.60 7.19 -38.48
C GLY A 50 -21.15 7.67 -38.62
N ASN A 51 -20.75 8.69 -37.85
CA ASN A 51 -19.43 9.31 -37.91
C ASN A 51 -18.93 9.53 -36.47
N PHE A 52 -17.68 9.18 -36.19
CA PHE A 52 -16.99 9.59 -34.95
C PHE A 52 -15.87 10.56 -35.31
N LYS A 53 -16.01 11.82 -34.89
CA LYS A 53 -15.16 12.92 -35.35
C LYS A 53 -15.16 12.97 -36.89
N ASP A 54 -13.99 12.84 -37.52
CA ASP A 54 -13.82 12.90 -38.98
C ASP A 54 -13.80 11.51 -39.65
N VAL A 55 -14.12 10.45 -38.91
CA VAL A 55 -14.07 9.07 -39.42
C VAL A 55 -15.48 8.50 -39.55
N THR A 56 -15.84 8.07 -40.77
CA THR A 56 -17.09 7.37 -41.05
C THR A 56 -17.04 5.96 -40.45
N ILE A 57 -18.03 5.62 -39.64
CA ILE A 57 -18.16 4.31 -39.00
C ILE A 57 -18.80 3.36 -40.02
N ASN A 58 -18.02 2.41 -40.56
CA ASN A 58 -18.52 1.49 -41.57
C ASN A 58 -19.19 0.25 -40.91
N PRO A 59 -20.53 0.09 -40.98
CA PRO A 59 -21.23 -1.00 -40.30
C PRO A 59 -20.89 -2.39 -40.87
N GLU A 60 -20.34 -2.47 -42.09
CA GLU A 60 -19.90 -3.73 -42.68
C GLU A 60 -18.54 -4.23 -42.12
N SER A 61 -17.71 -3.33 -41.59
CA SER A 61 -16.44 -3.67 -40.95
C SER A 61 -16.61 -4.43 -39.63
N THR A 62 -17.83 -4.44 -39.07
CA THR A 62 -18.17 -5.17 -37.84
C THR A 62 -18.53 -6.64 -38.06
N ARG A 63 -18.52 -7.16 -39.30
CA ARG A 63 -18.75 -8.60 -39.57
C ARG A 63 -17.67 -9.45 -38.87
N GLY A 64 -18.09 -10.18 -37.83
CA GLY A 64 -17.21 -11.03 -37.02
C GLY A 64 -16.70 -10.39 -35.72
N GLN A 65 -16.97 -9.11 -35.46
CA GLN A 65 -16.61 -8.48 -34.20
C GLN A 65 -17.70 -8.72 -33.14
N VAL A 66 -17.30 -9.31 -32.01
CA VAL A 66 -18.17 -9.53 -30.86
C VAL A 66 -18.46 -8.18 -30.19
N ARG A 67 -19.72 -7.75 -30.19
CA ARG A 67 -20.13 -6.57 -29.43
C ARG A 67 -19.95 -6.82 -27.94
N ILE A 68 -19.31 -5.88 -27.25
CA ILE A 68 -19.17 -5.94 -25.80
C ILE A 68 -20.56 -5.82 -25.18
N ASN A 69 -20.92 -6.81 -24.36
CA ASN A 69 -22.12 -6.74 -23.54
C ASN A 69 -21.83 -5.81 -22.35
N LEU A 70 -22.19 -4.53 -22.48
CA LEU A 70 -21.93 -3.51 -21.47
C LEU A 70 -22.45 -3.88 -20.08
N PRO A 71 -23.71 -4.32 -19.90
CA PRO A 71 -24.19 -4.74 -18.58
C PRO A 71 -23.37 -5.86 -17.95
N LYS A 72 -22.98 -6.88 -18.74
CA LYS A 72 -22.13 -7.98 -18.25
C LYS A 72 -20.71 -7.51 -17.92
N PHE A 73 -20.17 -6.59 -18.72
CA PHE A 73 -18.85 -6.00 -18.48
C PHE A 73 -18.84 -5.18 -17.18
N ASP A 74 -19.83 -4.29 -17.00
CA ASP A 74 -19.96 -3.48 -15.78
C ASP A 74 -20.22 -4.36 -14.55
N GLN A 75 -21.04 -5.40 -14.68
CA GLN A 75 -21.23 -6.38 -13.61
C GLN A 75 -19.92 -7.10 -13.26
N SER A 76 -19.17 -7.56 -14.27
CA SER A 76 -17.88 -8.21 -14.03
C SER A 76 -16.88 -7.29 -13.34
N LEU A 77 -16.85 -6.00 -13.68
CA LEU A 77 -16.02 -5.01 -12.99
C LEU A 77 -16.44 -4.84 -11.53
N VAL A 78 -17.74 -4.72 -11.26
CA VAL A 78 -18.27 -4.65 -9.89
C VAL A 78 -17.90 -5.90 -9.11
N ASP A 79 -18.13 -7.09 -9.66
CA ASP A 79 -17.84 -8.36 -9.00
C ASP A 79 -16.35 -8.51 -8.68
N ASN A 80 -15.47 -8.10 -9.61
CA ASN A 80 -14.02 -8.12 -9.39
C ASN A 80 -13.55 -7.08 -8.37
N LEU A 81 -14.18 -5.91 -8.30
CA LEU A 81 -13.86 -4.92 -7.27
C LEU A 81 -14.38 -5.39 -5.91
N CYS A 82 -15.57 -5.98 -5.86
CA CYS A 82 -16.17 -6.52 -4.65
C CYS A 82 -15.46 -7.77 -4.14
N SER A 83 -14.91 -8.61 -5.01
CA SER A 83 -14.10 -9.76 -4.59
C SER A 83 -12.79 -9.32 -3.93
N ARG A 84 -12.26 -8.16 -4.35
CA ARG A 84 -11.08 -7.50 -3.77
C ARG A 84 -11.41 -6.60 -2.58
N LEU A 85 -12.69 -6.29 -2.34
CA LEU A 85 -13.11 -5.74 -1.05
C LEU A 85 -12.81 -6.79 0.02
N PHE A 86 -12.54 -6.31 1.22
CA PHE A 86 -12.09 -7.10 2.36
C PHE A 86 -13.15 -8.13 2.78
N ASN A 87 -13.14 -9.30 2.11
CA ASN A 87 -13.98 -10.45 2.41
C ASN A 87 -13.30 -11.41 3.40
N CYS A 88 -12.04 -11.14 3.75
CA CYS A 88 -11.29 -11.90 4.74
C CYS A 88 -11.56 -11.35 6.14
N GLU A 89 -11.92 -12.23 7.08
CA GLU A 89 -12.01 -11.92 8.51
C GLU A 89 -10.78 -11.15 9.03
N GLN A 90 -9.60 -11.40 8.45
CA GLN A 90 -8.34 -10.72 8.79
C GLN A 90 -8.27 -9.25 8.39
N GLN A 91 -9.12 -8.77 7.50
CA GLN A 91 -9.19 -7.38 7.02
C GLN A 91 -10.42 -6.65 7.55
N THR A 92 -11.46 -7.39 7.96
CA THR A 92 -12.58 -6.89 8.79
C THR A 92 -12.09 -6.21 10.07
N TYR A 93 -10.92 -6.61 10.59
CA TYR A 93 -10.25 -6.01 11.74
C TYR A 93 -9.85 -4.53 11.57
N SER A 94 -9.67 -4.05 10.33
CA SER A 94 -9.32 -2.64 10.03
C SER A 94 -10.50 -1.68 10.00
N PHE A 95 -11.71 -2.22 9.96
CA PHE A 95 -12.90 -1.49 9.56
C PHE A 95 -13.60 -0.77 10.71
N ILE A 96 -13.24 -1.13 11.95
CA ILE A 96 -14.12 -0.98 13.10
C ILE A 96 -13.62 0.10 14.05
N THR A 97 -12.33 0.44 14.03
CA THR A 97 -11.78 1.32 15.06
C THR A 97 -11.64 2.80 14.67
N VAL A 98 -11.81 3.20 13.39
CA VAL A 98 -11.50 4.59 12.97
C VAL A 98 -12.52 5.24 12.01
N SER A 99 -13.49 4.53 11.45
CA SER A 99 -14.52 5.19 10.61
C SER A 99 -15.74 5.57 11.42
N SER A 100 -15.71 6.74 12.07
CA SER A 100 -16.84 7.25 12.87
C SER A 100 -18.17 7.29 12.10
N GLN A 101 -18.07 7.44 10.77
CA GLN A 101 -19.20 7.48 9.84
C GLN A 101 -20.08 6.21 9.83
N ARG A 102 -19.67 5.10 10.45
CA ARG A 102 -20.48 3.88 10.55
C ARG A 102 -21.21 3.71 11.87
N TRP A 103 -20.80 4.41 12.90
CA TRP A 103 -21.41 4.33 14.20
C TRP A 103 -22.56 5.32 14.23
N THR A 104 -23.68 4.94 13.60
CA THR A 104 -24.90 5.73 13.66
C THR A 104 -25.29 5.87 15.13
N ILE A 105 -25.44 7.12 15.58
CA ILE A 105 -25.77 7.58 16.94
C ILE A 105 -27.13 7.05 17.46
N ASN A 106 -27.75 6.11 16.76
CA ASN A 106 -29.12 5.63 16.96
C ASN A 106 -29.20 4.20 17.52
N VAL A 107 -28.11 3.69 18.10
CA VAL A 107 -28.05 2.40 18.80
C VAL A 107 -27.63 2.69 20.23
N ASP A 108 -28.31 2.11 21.21
CA ASP A 108 -27.86 2.16 22.61
C ASP A 108 -26.47 1.50 22.70
N SER A 109 -25.43 2.28 23.00
CA SER A 109 -24.02 1.85 23.13
C SER A 109 -23.33 1.38 21.82
N PRO A 110 -23.05 2.28 20.87
CA PRO A 110 -22.38 1.94 19.60
C PRO A 110 -20.99 1.30 19.77
N TRP A 111 -20.29 1.56 20.88
CA TRP A 111 -18.98 0.96 21.16
C TRP A 111 -19.01 -0.55 21.45
N PHE A 112 -20.14 -1.12 21.87
CA PHE A 112 -20.22 -2.52 22.36
C PHE A 112 -19.81 -3.53 21.27
N GLU A 113 -20.32 -3.38 20.04
CA GLU A 113 -19.92 -4.24 18.92
C GLU A 113 -18.48 -3.96 18.46
N GLY A 114 -18.00 -2.74 18.67
CA GLY A 114 -16.64 -2.32 18.30
C GLY A 114 -15.58 -2.91 19.23
N GLU A 115 -15.88 -3.01 20.51
CA GLU A 115 -14.97 -3.50 21.55
C GLU A 115 -14.51 -4.94 21.33
N VAL A 116 -15.41 -5.85 20.93
CA VAL A 116 -15.06 -7.26 20.65
C VAL A 116 -14.00 -7.34 19.55
N LYS A 117 -14.13 -6.52 18.50
CA LYS A 117 -13.17 -6.48 17.40
C LYS A 117 -11.90 -5.73 17.78
N LEU A 118 -12.00 -4.69 18.61
CA LEU A 118 -10.84 -4.01 19.18
C LEU A 118 -9.99 -4.96 20.02
N GLU A 119 -10.61 -5.83 20.81
CA GLU A 119 -9.88 -6.82 21.62
C GLU A 119 -9.11 -7.81 20.75
N GLN A 120 -9.72 -8.30 19.66
CA GLN A 120 -9.05 -9.16 18.68
C GLN A 120 -7.88 -8.45 17.99
N LEU A 121 -8.05 -7.17 17.65
CA LEU A 121 -7.01 -6.33 17.07
C LEU A 121 -5.83 -6.13 18.04
N CYS A 122 -6.13 -5.81 19.30
CA CYS A 122 -5.15 -5.68 20.36
C CYS A 122 -4.38 -6.98 20.56
N LYS A 123 -5.05 -8.14 20.56
CA LYS A 123 -4.40 -9.46 20.60
C LYS A 123 -3.47 -9.68 19.41
N ARG A 124 -3.89 -9.30 18.19
CA ARG A 124 -3.09 -9.45 16.97
C ARG A 124 -1.82 -8.60 16.98
N PHE A 125 -1.92 -7.36 17.42
CA PHE A 125 -0.80 -6.42 17.48
C PHE A 125 -0.03 -6.44 18.81
N ARG A 126 -0.43 -7.32 19.75
CA ARG A 126 0.15 -7.43 21.10
C ARG A 126 0.08 -6.10 21.88
N LEU A 127 -1.06 -5.42 21.78
CA LEU A 127 -1.36 -4.19 22.49
C LEU A 127 -2.27 -4.46 23.70
N SER A 128 -2.17 -3.62 24.73
CA SER A 128 -2.98 -3.75 25.94
C SER A 128 -4.39 -3.22 25.70
N TYR A 129 -5.38 -4.12 25.60
CA TYR A 129 -6.79 -3.74 25.46
C TYR A 129 -7.26 -2.81 26.58
N ALA A 130 -6.86 -3.10 27.82
CA ALA A 130 -7.28 -2.34 29.01
C ALA A 130 -6.88 -0.87 28.96
N SER A 131 -5.73 -0.52 28.36
CA SER A 131 -5.30 0.87 28.22
C SER A 131 -5.95 1.59 27.03
N ILE A 132 -6.52 0.84 26.08
CA ILE A 132 -7.00 1.34 24.79
C ILE A 132 -8.52 1.49 24.77
N CYS A 133 -9.25 0.65 25.51
CA CYS A 133 -10.72 0.60 25.45
C CYS A 133 -11.40 1.93 25.79
N GLU A 134 -10.89 2.66 26.79
CA GLU A 134 -11.40 4.00 27.13
C GLU A 134 -11.23 4.98 25.98
N GLY A 135 -10.05 5.00 25.35
CA GLY A 135 -9.78 5.86 24.18
C GLY A 135 -10.63 5.50 22.97
N PHE A 136 -11.03 4.23 22.84
CA PHE A 136 -11.96 3.84 21.80
C PHE A 136 -13.37 4.36 22.09
N ARG A 137 -13.85 4.30 23.34
CA ARG A 137 -15.16 4.87 23.72
C ARG A 137 -15.18 6.38 23.48
N ASP A 138 -14.17 7.09 23.97
CA ASP A 138 -14.01 8.53 23.78
C ASP A 138 -13.99 8.91 22.29
N TYR A 139 -13.34 8.09 21.46
CA TYR A 139 -13.31 8.29 20.01
C TYR A 139 -14.70 8.18 19.38
N ILE A 140 -15.50 7.19 19.81
CA ILE A 140 -16.86 6.99 19.31
C ILE A 140 -17.81 8.09 19.80
N ASP A 141 -17.73 8.46 21.08
CA ASP A 141 -18.58 9.48 21.70
C ASP A 141 -18.36 10.86 21.08
N ASN A 142 -17.13 11.19 20.71
CA ASN A 142 -16.80 12.43 19.99
C ASN A 142 -17.09 12.36 18.48
N GLY A 143 -17.78 11.32 18.00
CA GLY A 143 -18.08 11.14 16.59
C GLY A 143 -16.83 11.05 15.72
N GLY A 144 -15.71 10.58 16.29
CA GLY A 144 -14.39 10.46 15.67
C GLY A 144 -13.77 11.74 15.14
N ALA A 145 -14.09 12.88 15.75
CA ALA A 145 -13.46 14.16 15.42
C ALA A 145 -11.97 14.21 15.78
N GLU A 146 -11.59 13.59 16.89
CA GLU A 146 -10.23 13.58 17.42
C GLU A 146 -9.85 12.16 17.87
N ILE A 147 -8.59 11.77 17.65
CA ILE A 147 -8.05 10.46 18.05
C ILE A 147 -7.36 10.58 19.41
N PRO A 148 -7.88 9.93 20.47
CA PRO A 148 -7.26 9.95 21.79
C PRO A 148 -5.84 9.37 21.80
N GLU A 149 -4.97 9.88 22.68
CA GLU A 149 -3.56 9.47 22.84
C GLU A 149 -3.39 7.95 22.97
N ASN A 150 -4.21 7.34 23.83
CA ASN A 150 -4.21 5.91 24.08
C ASN A 150 -4.67 5.05 22.90
N LEU A 151 -5.42 5.61 21.93
CA LEU A 151 -5.84 4.91 20.72
C LEU A 151 -4.80 4.99 19.58
N LYS A 152 -3.89 5.99 19.62
CA LYS A 152 -2.85 6.20 18.59
C LYS A 152 -2.00 4.97 18.26
N PRO A 153 -1.58 4.12 19.22
CA PRO A 153 -0.79 2.92 18.91
C PRO A 153 -1.53 1.94 17.99
N VAL A 154 -2.83 1.75 18.20
CA VAL A 154 -3.68 0.90 17.37
C VAL A 154 -3.83 1.49 15.97
N VAL A 155 -4.14 2.78 15.90
CA VAL A 155 -4.29 3.49 14.62
C VAL A 155 -3.01 3.39 13.80
N THR A 156 -1.86 3.59 14.43
CA THR A 156 -0.54 3.50 13.79
C THR A 156 -0.28 2.07 13.29
N ALA A 157 -0.56 1.06 14.11
CA ALA A 157 -0.40 -0.34 13.72
C ALA A 157 -1.29 -0.72 12.52
N VAL A 158 -2.55 -0.28 12.50
CA VAL A 158 -3.47 -0.52 11.38
C VAL A 158 -3.02 0.22 10.12
N ASN A 159 -2.57 1.47 10.25
CA ASN A 159 -2.10 2.27 9.11
C ASN A 159 -0.77 1.76 8.54
N SER A 160 -0.02 0.97 9.30
CA SER A 160 1.21 0.31 8.81
C SER A 160 0.95 -0.94 7.96
N LEU A 161 -0.30 -1.40 7.87
CA LEU A 161 -0.64 -2.57 7.08
C LEU A 161 -0.55 -2.23 5.58
N PRO A 162 0.21 -3.00 4.79
CA PRO A 162 0.26 -2.79 3.36
C PRO A 162 -1.11 -3.11 2.75
N VAL A 163 -1.61 -2.18 1.94
CA VAL A 163 -2.92 -2.31 1.29
C VAL A 163 -2.82 -3.10 -0.01
N THR A 164 -1.75 -2.89 -0.77
CA THR A 164 -1.55 -3.47 -2.09
C THR A 164 -0.13 -3.99 -2.25
N TYR A 165 0.11 -4.71 -3.33
CA TYR A 165 1.45 -5.13 -3.74
C TYR A 165 2.32 -3.96 -4.25
N GLY A 166 1.82 -2.72 -4.26
CA GLY A 166 2.58 -1.55 -4.72
C GLY A 166 3.89 -1.35 -3.95
N ASP A 167 3.93 -1.71 -2.67
CA ASP A 167 5.16 -1.68 -1.88
C ASP A 167 6.17 -2.75 -2.34
N CYS A 168 5.68 -3.94 -2.70
CA CYS A 168 6.52 -5.01 -3.25
C CYS A 168 7.06 -4.64 -4.64
N GLU A 169 6.23 -4.07 -5.52
CA GLU A 169 6.62 -3.63 -6.86
C GLU A 169 7.68 -2.52 -6.80
N ARG A 170 7.56 -1.59 -5.85
CA ARG A 170 8.60 -0.61 -5.54
C ARG A 170 9.88 -1.28 -5.05
N GLY A 171 9.75 -2.26 -4.14
CA GLY A 171 10.87 -3.10 -3.69
C GLY A 171 11.64 -3.75 -4.85
N PHE A 172 10.93 -4.38 -5.79
CA PHE A 172 11.53 -4.99 -6.97
C PHE A 172 12.15 -3.97 -7.92
N SER A 173 11.51 -2.82 -8.10
CA SER A 173 12.06 -1.72 -8.90
C SER A 173 13.38 -1.21 -8.32
N THR A 174 13.42 -1.01 -7.00
CA THR A 174 14.65 -0.64 -6.27
C THR A 174 15.70 -1.74 -6.35
N MET A 175 15.30 -3.02 -6.29
CA MET A 175 16.19 -4.15 -6.49
C MET A 175 16.86 -4.13 -7.86
N ASN A 176 16.13 -3.80 -8.92
CA ASN A 176 16.70 -3.68 -10.26
C ASN A 176 17.75 -2.55 -10.37
N LEU A 177 17.61 -1.48 -9.58
CA LEU A 177 18.61 -0.41 -9.50
C LEU A 177 19.88 -0.86 -8.75
N VAL A 178 19.72 -1.65 -7.69
CA VAL A 178 20.83 -2.16 -6.87
C VAL A 178 21.56 -3.31 -7.59
N MET A 179 20.81 -4.24 -8.19
CA MET A 179 21.29 -5.37 -8.99
C MET A 179 21.35 -5.02 -10.46
N SER A 180 22.40 -4.31 -10.86
CA SER A 180 22.74 -4.17 -12.29
C SER A 180 23.63 -5.33 -12.75
N PRO A 181 23.72 -5.62 -14.06
CA PRO A 181 24.59 -6.67 -14.60
C PRO A 181 26.06 -6.56 -14.13
N ILE A 182 26.55 -5.35 -13.90
CA ILE A 182 27.91 -5.05 -13.39
C ILE A 182 28.03 -5.30 -11.88
N ARG A 183 26.93 -5.23 -11.12
CA ARG A 183 26.86 -5.43 -9.66
C ARG A 183 26.27 -6.80 -9.27
N SER A 184 26.15 -7.71 -10.22
CA SER A 184 25.55 -9.05 -10.05
C SER A 184 26.32 -9.98 -9.11
N GLY A 185 27.53 -9.60 -8.66
CA GLY A 185 28.34 -10.33 -7.70
C GLY A 185 28.07 -10.01 -6.21
N LEU A 186 27.04 -9.22 -5.88
CA LEU A 186 26.66 -8.94 -4.49
C LEU A 186 26.04 -10.18 -3.83
N GLY A 187 26.62 -10.63 -2.71
CA GLY A 187 25.99 -11.65 -1.87
C GLY A 187 24.65 -11.18 -1.30
N ILE A 188 23.75 -12.13 -1.02
CA ILE A 188 22.35 -11.89 -0.59
C ILE A 188 22.28 -10.97 0.65
N GLU A 189 23.18 -11.12 1.62
CA GLU A 189 23.19 -10.27 2.83
C GLU A 189 23.47 -8.80 2.53
N ARG A 190 24.41 -8.54 1.62
CA ARG A 190 24.78 -7.17 1.21
C ARG A 190 23.66 -6.56 0.38
N LEU A 191 23.06 -7.36 -0.50
CA LEU A 191 21.89 -6.96 -1.28
C LEU A 191 20.72 -6.59 -0.37
N SER A 192 20.40 -7.44 0.61
CA SER A 192 19.35 -7.19 1.60
C SER A 192 19.60 -5.90 2.37
N SER A 193 20.84 -5.66 2.80
CA SER A 193 21.22 -4.43 3.51
C SER A 193 21.07 -3.19 2.64
N LEU A 194 21.49 -3.24 1.37
CA LEU A 194 21.35 -2.13 0.42
C LEU A 194 19.88 -1.86 0.08
N LEU A 195 19.07 -2.90 -0.08
CA LEU A 195 17.63 -2.79 -0.28
C LEU A 195 16.95 -2.15 0.93
N PHE A 196 17.30 -2.58 2.14
CA PHE A 196 16.78 -2.01 3.37
C PHE A 196 17.10 -0.51 3.48
N ILE A 197 18.35 -0.11 3.21
CA ILE A 197 18.76 1.30 3.19
C ILE A 197 17.99 2.07 2.10
N SER A 198 17.79 1.47 0.93
CA SER A 198 17.12 2.16 -0.18
C SER A 198 15.60 2.30 0.02
N LEU A 199 14.97 1.40 0.77
CA LEU A 199 13.52 1.40 1.00
C LEU A 199 13.11 2.12 2.28
N ILE A 200 13.91 1.99 3.35
CA ILE A 200 13.57 2.48 4.70
C ILE A 200 14.53 3.58 5.16
N GLY A 201 15.69 3.71 4.52
CA GLY A 201 16.68 4.71 4.91
C GLY A 201 16.18 6.14 4.71
N PRO A 202 16.74 7.10 5.47
CA PRO A 202 16.41 8.49 5.28
C PRO A 202 16.80 8.94 3.87
N PRO A 203 16.09 9.93 3.29
CA PRO A 203 16.53 10.60 2.09
C PRO A 203 18.00 11.05 2.21
N VAL A 204 18.78 10.95 1.14
CA VAL A 204 20.22 11.23 1.15
C VAL A 204 20.54 12.61 1.72
N HIS A 205 19.67 13.61 1.51
CA HIS A 205 19.85 14.97 2.03
C HIS A 205 19.58 15.12 3.54
N LEU A 206 18.95 14.15 4.19
CA LEU A 206 18.73 14.10 5.63
C LEU A 206 19.71 13.15 6.34
N TRP A 207 20.53 12.43 5.58
CA TRP A 207 21.52 11.53 6.15
C TRP A 207 22.76 12.33 6.60
N ASP A 208 23.05 12.29 7.91
CA ASP A 208 24.34 12.71 8.46
C ASP A 208 25.39 11.58 8.36
N PRO A 209 26.42 11.70 7.50
CA PRO A 209 27.45 10.68 7.35
C PRO A 209 28.50 10.74 8.46
N LEU A 210 28.62 11.83 9.23
CA LEU A 210 29.74 12.07 10.13
C LEU A 210 29.94 10.98 11.19
N PRO A 211 28.90 10.50 11.89
CA PRO A 211 29.08 9.44 12.90
C PRO A 211 29.58 8.14 12.27
N TYR A 212 29.09 7.82 11.07
CA TYR A 212 29.46 6.60 10.36
C TYR A 212 30.89 6.67 9.85
N VAL A 213 31.28 7.77 9.19
CA VAL A 213 32.64 7.97 8.67
C VAL A 213 33.66 7.95 9.81
N THR A 214 33.36 8.63 10.92
CA THR A 214 34.25 8.64 12.10
C THR A 214 34.42 7.24 12.69
N LYS A 215 33.33 6.48 12.82
CA LYS A 215 33.38 5.09 13.28
C LYS A 215 34.15 4.20 12.31
N TRP A 216 33.95 4.38 11.00
CA TRP A 216 34.64 3.59 9.98
C TRP A 216 36.14 3.86 10.01
N LEU A 217 36.57 5.12 10.04
CA LEU A 217 37.99 5.52 10.10
C LEU A 217 38.69 5.04 11.38
N THR A 218 37.96 4.91 12.49
CA THR A 218 38.51 4.40 13.75
C THR A 218 38.60 2.87 13.80
N THR A 219 37.74 2.16 13.08
CA THR A 219 37.69 0.68 13.09
C THR A 219 38.39 0.02 11.91
N HIS A 220 38.41 0.67 10.75
CA HIS A 220 38.99 0.15 9.52
C HIS A 220 40.29 0.88 9.22
N ARG A 221 41.32 0.11 8.97
CA ARG A 221 42.65 0.63 8.64
C ARG A 221 42.80 0.67 7.12
N SER A 222 43.55 1.66 6.64
CA SER A 222 43.90 1.74 5.22
C SER A 222 44.73 0.51 4.82
N ALA A 223 44.63 0.10 3.57
CA ALA A 223 45.46 -0.98 3.01
C ALA A 223 46.97 -0.66 3.13
N ASP A 224 47.33 0.62 3.21
CA ASP A 224 48.70 1.11 3.37
C ASP A 224 49.14 1.24 4.85
N ASP A 225 48.31 0.83 5.82
CA ASP A 225 48.68 0.85 7.23
C ASP A 225 49.75 -0.22 7.52
N THR A 226 50.98 0.25 7.75
CA THR A 226 52.18 -0.53 8.07
C THR A 226 52.04 -1.51 9.24
N LYS A 227 51.02 -1.38 10.09
CA LYS A 227 50.74 -2.37 11.16
C LYS A 227 50.02 -3.64 10.68
N SER A 228 49.58 -3.68 9.42
CA SER A 228 48.78 -4.79 8.86
C SER A 228 49.61 -5.90 8.21
N ARG A 229 50.95 -5.76 8.15
CA ARG A 229 51.88 -6.80 7.69
C ARG A 229 52.91 -7.12 8.79
N LYS A 230 52.57 -8.04 9.69
CA LYS A 230 53.58 -8.94 10.25
C LYS A 230 53.42 -10.28 9.54
N VAL A 231 54.25 -10.47 8.52
CA VAL A 231 54.50 -11.81 7.97
C VAL A 231 55.36 -12.51 9.02
N ASP A 232 54.83 -13.56 9.65
CA ASP A 232 55.59 -14.43 10.54
C ASP A 232 56.65 -15.18 9.73
N ASN A 233 57.84 -14.59 9.61
CA ASN A 233 59.04 -15.30 9.17
C ASN A 233 59.61 -16.06 10.37
N LEU A 234 59.05 -17.25 10.64
CA LEU A 234 59.73 -18.30 11.40
C LEU A 234 59.94 -19.50 10.48
N ALA A 235 60.93 -19.37 9.60
CA ALA A 235 61.58 -20.49 8.94
C ALA A 235 63.09 -20.36 9.18
N GLY A 236 63.67 -21.31 9.90
CA GLY A 236 65.09 -21.65 9.81
C GLY A 236 65.97 -21.30 11.02
N GLN A 237 65.91 -22.14 12.06
CA GLN A 237 67.12 -22.50 12.81
C GLN A 237 67.13 -24.02 13.00
N CYS A 238 67.73 -24.72 12.02
CA CYS A 238 68.41 -25.99 12.25
C CYS A 238 69.89 -25.68 12.42
N TYR A 239 70.42 -25.97 13.60
CA TYR A 239 71.73 -26.59 13.82
C TYR A 239 71.63 -27.41 15.10
#